data_AF-A0A1G0MIS9-F1
#
_entry.id   AF-A0A1G0MIS9-F1
#
_cell.length_a   1.000
_cell.length_b   1.000
_cell.length_c   1.000
_cell.angle_alpha   90.00
_cell.angle_beta   90.00
_cell.angle_gamma   90.00
#
_symmetry.space_group_name_H-M   'P 1'
#
loop_
_entity.id
_entity.type
_entity.pdbx_description
1 polymer ?
#
loop_
_entity_poly.entity_id
_entity_poly.type
_entity_poly.pdbx_seq_one_letter_code
_entity_poly.pdbx_strand_id
1 'polypeptide(L)'
;MAANASGWLDDAFARVDAQDLPRSAAMALKDSAQAYYDLPDISTSDKAFAAYVLANVYAERSIDDRASALQWAQRAVTLAPSSRAYQALVSSLSGGRP
;
A
#
# COMPACT_ATOMS: atom_id res chain seq x y z
N MET A 1 -21.48 13.98 -6.06
CA MET A 1 -20.16 13.81 -6.70
C MET A 1 -19.17 13.47 -5.60
N ALA A 2 -18.92 12.18 -5.36
CA ALA A 2 -17.88 11.74 -4.42
C ALA A 2 -16.53 11.91 -5.11
N ALA A 3 -15.65 12.75 -4.56
CA ALA A 3 -14.29 12.88 -5.07
C ALA A 3 -13.57 11.55 -4.80
N ASN A 4 -13.22 10.87 -5.88
CA ASN A 4 -12.71 9.51 -5.88
C ASN A 4 -11.35 9.49 -5.17
N ALA A 5 -11.29 8.97 -3.95
CA ALA A 5 -10.07 8.80 -3.19
C ALA A 5 -9.03 7.91 -3.91
N SER A 6 -9.47 7.13 -4.91
CA SER A 6 -8.59 6.41 -5.82
C SER A 6 -7.68 7.32 -6.64
N GLY A 7 -8.12 8.53 -7.03
CA GLY A 7 -7.37 9.36 -7.99
C GLY A 7 -6.01 9.85 -7.46
N TRP A 8 -5.98 10.42 -6.26
CA TRP A 8 -4.71 10.94 -5.70
C TRP A 8 -3.72 9.82 -5.37
N LEU A 9 -4.24 8.66 -5.00
CA LEU A 9 -3.44 7.48 -4.71
C LEU A 9 -2.91 6.82 -5.97
N ASP A 10 -3.70 6.81 -7.06
CA ASP A 10 -3.27 6.36 -8.39
C ASP A 10 -2.16 7.27 -8.92
N ASP A 11 -2.31 8.60 -8.80
CA ASP A 11 -1.27 9.58 -9.11
C ASP A 11 -0.01 9.42 -8.23
N ALA A 12 -0.19 9.12 -6.94
CA ALA A 12 0.93 8.86 -6.04
C ALA A 12 1.66 7.55 -6.40
N PHE A 13 0.93 6.50 -6.79
CA PHE A 13 1.49 5.24 -7.26
C PHE A 13 2.18 5.35 -8.62
N ALA A 14 1.62 6.12 -9.55
CA ALA A 14 2.23 6.37 -10.86
C ALA A 14 3.60 7.05 -10.72
N ARG A 15 3.79 7.86 -9.67
CA ARG A 15 5.09 8.46 -9.33
C ARG A 15 6.07 7.46 -8.69
N VAL A 16 5.60 6.32 -8.20
CA VAL A 16 6.45 5.24 -7.66
C VAL A 16 7.14 4.43 -8.75
N ASP A 17 6.56 4.35 -9.94
CA ASP A 17 7.16 3.63 -11.07
C ASP A 17 8.41 4.34 -11.66
N ALA A 18 8.70 5.59 -11.26
CA ALA A 18 9.75 6.41 -11.86
C ALA A 18 11.20 6.03 -11.47
N GLN A 19 11.41 4.99 -10.65
CA GLN A 19 12.71 4.54 -10.10
C GLN A 19 13.38 5.60 -9.21
N ASP A 20 13.69 5.20 -7.97
CA ASP A 20 14.09 6.07 -6.84
C ASP A 20 12.96 6.95 -6.31
N LEU A 21 12.01 6.35 -5.57
CA LEU A 21 11.26 7.13 -4.61
C LEU A 21 12.24 7.64 -3.55
N PRO A 22 12.48 8.95 -3.43
CA PRO A 22 13.30 9.45 -2.34
C PRO A 22 12.63 9.04 -1.03
N ARG A 23 13.43 8.62 -0.04
CA ARG A 23 12.92 8.14 1.26
C ARG A 23 11.91 9.11 1.90
N SER A 24 12.08 10.41 1.68
CA SER A 24 11.13 11.45 2.11
C SER A 24 9.76 11.32 1.45
N ALA A 25 9.68 11.03 0.15
CA ALA A 25 8.43 10.75 -0.54
C ALA A 25 7.80 9.43 -0.08
N ALA A 26 8.61 8.39 0.16
CA ALA A 26 8.13 7.12 0.72
C ALA A 26 7.52 7.32 2.11
N MET A 27 8.18 8.11 2.96
CA MET A 27 7.65 8.47 4.28
C MET A 27 6.39 9.33 4.19
N ALA A 28 6.32 10.29 3.26
CA ALA A 28 5.12 11.08 3.05
C ALA A 28 3.93 10.23 2.55
N LEU A 29 4.18 9.27 1.65
CA LEU A 29 3.18 8.30 1.22
C LEU A 29 2.72 7.41 2.38
N LYS A 30 3.67 6.95 3.21
CA LYS A 30 3.36 6.15 4.40
C LYS A 30 2.43 6.92 5.34
N ASP A 31 2.80 8.14 5.72
CA ASP A 31 2.03 8.95 6.66
C ASP A 31 0.63 9.25 6.10
N SER A 32 0.55 9.55 4.80
CA SER A 32 -0.72 9.80 4.12
C SER A 32 -1.61 8.55 4.06
N ALA A 33 -1.04 7.41 3.67
CA ALA A 33 -1.77 6.15 3.59
C ALA A 33 -2.22 5.66 4.98
N GLN A 34 -1.42 5.88 6.02
CA GLN A 34 -1.77 5.55 7.39
C GLN A 34 -2.88 6.46 7.92
N ALA A 35 -2.77 7.78 7.71
CA ALA A 35 -3.84 8.73 8.05
C ALA A 35 -5.16 8.37 7.35
N TYR A 36 -5.08 7.95 6.09
CA TYR A 36 -6.25 7.51 5.32
C TYR A 36 -6.84 6.20 5.86
N TYR A 37 -6.01 5.21 6.21
CA TYR A 37 -6.43 3.95 6.83
C TYR A 37 -7.14 4.15 8.18
N ASP A 38 -6.69 5.13 8.96
CA ASP A 38 -7.20 5.43 10.31
C ASP A 38 -8.47 6.31 10.31
N LEU A 39 -8.97 6.74 9.14
CA LEU A 39 -10.22 7.49 9.06
C LEU A 39 -11.40 6.66 9.59
N PRO A 40 -12.30 7.25 10.41
CA PRO A 40 -13.37 6.52 11.06
C PRO A 40 -14.53 6.10 10.13
N ASP A 41 -14.65 6.71 8.93
CA ASP A 41 -15.75 6.47 7.97
C ASP A 41 -15.26 6.04 6.56
N ILE A 42 -14.04 5.50 6.49
CA ILE A 42 -13.50 4.98 5.23
C ILE A 42 -14.14 3.64 4.86
N SER A 43 -14.45 3.43 3.58
CA SER A 43 -14.98 2.15 3.11
C SER A 43 -13.95 1.03 3.30
N THR A 44 -14.41 -0.21 3.51
CA THR A 44 -13.53 -1.38 3.64
C THR A 44 -12.61 -1.54 2.42
N SER A 45 -13.12 -1.22 1.22
CA SER A 45 -12.34 -1.26 -0.04
C SER A 45 -11.22 -0.23 -0.05
N ASP A 46 -11.51 1.01 0.34
CA ASP A 46 -10.53 2.08 0.42
C ASP A 46 -9.49 1.80 1.53
N LYS A 47 -9.94 1.21 2.64
CA LYS A 47 -9.06 0.76 3.73
C LYS A 47 -8.12 -0.36 3.29
N ALA A 48 -8.63 -1.30 2.47
CA ALA A 48 -7.81 -2.35 1.87
C ALA A 48 -6.76 -1.76 0.92
N PHE A 49 -7.15 -0.76 0.14
CA PHE A 49 -6.24 -0.05 -0.76
C PHE A 49 -5.15 0.71 0.01
N ALA A 50 -5.50 1.41 1.10
CA ALA A 50 -4.53 2.06 1.97
C ALA A 50 -3.51 1.07 2.56
N ALA A 51 -3.98 -0.10 3.01
CA ALA A 51 -3.10 -1.18 3.47
C ALA A 51 -2.19 -1.71 2.36
N TYR A 52 -2.68 -1.83 1.13
CA TYR A 52 -1.87 -2.21 -0.03
C TYR A 52 -0.77 -1.17 -0.34
N VAL A 53 -1.10 0.12 -0.25
CA VAL A 53 -0.12 1.21 -0.44
C VAL A 53 0.97 1.14 0.63
N LEU A 54 0.58 1.02 1.90
CA LEU A 54 1.53 0.85 3.01
C LEU A 54 2.45 -0.34 2.77
N ALA A 55 1.91 -1.47 2.33
CA ALA A 55 2.70 -2.66 2.04
C ALA A 55 3.78 -2.42 0.97
N ASN A 56 3.45 -1.72 -0.11
CA ASN A 56 4.41 -1.36 -1.16
C ASN A 56 5.47 -0.37 -0.64
N VAL A 57 5.06 0.61 0.15
CA VAL A 57 5.99 1.59 0.74
C VAL A 57 6.99 0.90 1.68
N TYR A 58 6.53 -0.05 2.51
CA TYR A 58 7.43 -0.83 3.36
C TYR A 58 8.33 -1.78 2.58
N ALA A 59 7.89 -2.24 1.42
CA ALA A 59 8.69 -3.06 0.51
C ALA A 59 9.69 -2.24 -0.35
N GLU A 60 9.55 -0.91 -0.37
CA GLU A 60 10.46 -0.03 -1.10
C GLU A 60 11.89 -0.17 -0.55
N ARG A 61 12.87 -0.19 -1.44
CA ARG A 61 14.28 -0.44 -1.10
C ARG A 61 14.85 0.57 -0.10
N SER A 62 14.31 1.80 -0.12
CA SER A 62 14.65 2.86 0.82
C SER A 62 14.24 2.57 2.27
N ILE A 63 13.30 1.65 2.50
CA ILE A 63 12.80 1.25 3.82
C ILE A 63 13.19 -0.20 4.12
N ASP A 64 13.00 -1.10 3.16
CA ASP A 64 13.36 -2.54 3.20
C ASP A 64 12.82 -3.30 4.43
N ASP A 65 11.64 -2.89 4.94
CA ASP A 65 10.99 -3.56 6.07
C ASP A 65 9.95 -4.55 5.55
N ARG A 66 10.47 -5.71 5.16
CA ARG A 66 9.68 -6.82 4.61
C ARG A 66 8.63 -7.35 5.59
N ALA A 67 8.90 -7.31 6.90
CA ALA A 67 7.97 -7.81 7.91
C ALA A 67 6.71 -6.92 7.96
N SER A 68 6.92 -5.60 8.04
CA SER A 68 5.83 -4.63 7.96
C SER A 68 5.11 -4.69 6.61
N ALA A 69 5.85 -4.84 5.51
CA ALA A 69 5.26 -4.99 4.17
C ALA A 69 4.30 -6.18 4.10
N LEU A 70 4.72 -7.35 4.58
CA LEU A 70 3.90 -8.55 4.56
C LEU A 70 2.66 -8.42 5.45
N GLN A 71 2.81 -7.84 6.64
CA GLN A 71 1.68 -7.61 7.55
C GLN A 71 0.60 -6.71 6.90
N TRP A 72 1.02 -5.62 6.25
CA TRP A 72 0.10 -4.73 5.57
C TRP A 72 -0.53 -5.36 4.32
N ALA A 73 0.23 -6.15 3.56
CA ALA A 73 -0.29 -6.88 2.41
C ALA A 73 -1.35 -7.91 2.85
N GLN A 74 -1.11 -8.62 3.96
CA GLN A 74 -2.09 -9.55 4.54
C GLN A 74 -3.35 -8.82 5.00
N ARG A 75 -3.22 -7.64 5.62
CA ARG A 75 -4.39 -6.80 5.97
C ARG A 75 -5.21 -6.42 4.75
N ALA A 76 -4.56 -6.01 3.66
CA ALA A 76 -5.25 -5.69 2.41
C ALA A 76 -6.04 -6.89 1.87
N VAL A 77 -5.47 -8.10 1.89
CA VAL A 77 -6.15 -9.33 1.50
C VAL A 77 -7.31 -9.67 2.45
N THR A 78 -7.15 -9.50 3.76
CA THR A 78 -8.23 -9.75 4.73
C THR A 78 -9.42 -8.82 4.50
N LEU A 79 -9.16 -7.56 4.16
CA LEU A 79 -10.20 -6.55 3.91
C LEU A 79 -10.86 -6.74 2.53
N ALA A 80 -10.09 -7.14 1.51
CA ALA A 80 -10.56 -7.35 0.14
C ALA A 80 -9.98 -8.65 -0.45
N PRO A 81 -10.50 -9.82 -0.04
CA PRO A 81 -9.94 -11.11 -0.42
C PRO A 81 -10.14 -11.44 -1.90
N SER A 82 -11.05 -10.76 -2.60
CA SER A 82 -11.28 -10.93 -4.04
C SER A 82 -10.21 -10.25 -4.90
N SER A 83 -9.36 -9.39 -4.34
CA SER A 83 -8.35 -8.65 -5.09
C SER A 83 -7.12 -9.53 -5.39
N ARG A 84 -6.94 -9.89 -6.66
CA ARG A 84 -5.78 -10.66 -7.13
C ARG A 84 -4.46 -9.91 -6.92
N ALA A 85 -4.46 -8.58 -7.02
CA ALA A 85 -3.27 -7.77 -6.82
C ALA A 85 -2.73 -7.90 -5.38
N TYR A 86 -3.62 -7.89 -4.40
CA TYR A 86 -3.24 -7.99 -2.98
C TYR A 86 -2.69 -9.38 -2.66
N GLN A 87 -3.33 -10.43 -3.20
CA GLN A 87 -2.85 -11.80 -3.07
C GLN A 87 -1.46 -12.00 -3.72
N ALA A 88 -1.25 -11.39 -4.89
CA ALA A 88 0.04 -11.43 -5.58
C ALA A 88 1.14 -10.74 -4.75
N LEU A 89 0.83 -9.60 -4.12
CA LEU A 89 1.77 -8.91 -3.24
C LEU A 89 2.15 -9.76 -2.02
N VAL A 90 1.17 -10.36 -1.34
CA VAL A 90 1.44 -11.29 -0.23
C VAL A 90 2.31 -12.45 -0.69
N SER A 91 2.01 -13.04 -1.85
CA SER A 91 2.78 -14.16 -2.41
C SER A 91 4.22 -13.75 -2.75
N SER A 92 4.43 -12.55 -3.31
CA SER A 92 5.76 -11.99 -3.58
C SER A 92 6.55 -11.76 -2.28
N LEU A 93 5.90 -11.18 -1.27
CA LEU A 93 6.52 -10.83 0.02
C LEU A 93 6.74 -12.04 0.93
N SER A 94 5.93 -13.10 0.83
CA SER A 94 6.09 -14.34 1.60
C SER A 94 6.98 -15.36 0.91
N GLY A 95 6.84 -15.50 -0.41
CA GLY A 95 7.56 -16.46 -1.23
C GLY A 95 8.92 -15.96 -1.68
N GLY A 96 9.68 -15.29 -0.80
CA GLY A 96 11.01 -14.78 -1.09
C GLY A 96 11.83 -15.80 -1.86
N ARG A 97 12.00 -15.53 -3.15
CA ARG A 97 12.88 -16.34 -3.96
C ARG A 97 14.31 -15.94 -3.56
N PRO A 98 15.18 -16.92 -3.23
CA PRO A 98 16.61 -16.67 -3.00
C PRO A 98 17.29 -16.09 -4.24
#